data_AF-A0A1A8Y175-F1
#
_entry.id   AF-A0A1A8Y175-F1
#
_cell.length_a   1.000
_cell.length_b   1.000
_cell.length_c   1.000
_cell.angle_alpha   90.00
_cell.angle_beta   90.00
_cell.angle_gamma   90.00
#
_symmetry.space_group_name_H-M   'P 1'
#
loop_
_entity.id
_entity.type
_entity.pdbx_description
1 polymer ?
#
loop_
_entity_poly.entity_id
_entity_poly.type
_entity_poly.pdbx_seq_one_letter_code
_entity_poly.pdbx_strand_id
1 'polypeptide(L)'
;MATHESAEALRAEIGKALAFRESRLESRSEWGSITFEKAEQDFKRVFELLAHLSVLPMEYLTDSAVTQIQSETKQTSEVFARVDKFNIEQQTPTQTRDSLVTEIHGRADQLYTIASPWIPFLAYQKGDVAKNIEALTSSVGQAQTLIESAKVTIQARQSEIEGIITQAREASAAAGAAVFTQDFKNEAVSLDDQARKWLYLTASGAALTLLFAIIVWLFPIAGDDVPSIAQRFGGKLAALVVLFTATLWCGKTFKALKHLSTVNRHRALSLQTFQAFSHAASDDPTKDAVLMEATRAIFGSTPTGYLDAKGGSESDLKIIEIARTLGGKAGAA
;
A
#
# COMPACT_ATOMS: atom_id res chain seq x y z
N MET A 1 47.26 0.73 -16.89
CA MET A 1 46.29 1.49 -17.69
C MET A 1 46.70 2.93 -17.64
N ALA A 2 46.54 3.64 -18.75
CA ALA A 2 46.92 5.01 -18.88
C ALA A 2 45.95 5.89 -18.08
N THR A 3 46.42 7.02 -17.58
CA THR A 3 45.51 7.99 -16.97
C THR A 3 44.54 8.53 -18.02
N HIS A 4 43.32 8.88 -17.60
CA HIS A 4 42.34 9.49 -18.51
C HIS A 4 42.92 10.73 -19.20
N GLU A 5 43.69 11.52 -18.45
CA GLU A 5 44.38 12.72 -18.93
C GLU A 5 45.41 12.40 -20.03
N SER A 6 46.23 11.36 -19.87
CA SER A 6 47.23 10.99 -20.89
C SER A 6 46.57 10.44 -22.16
N ALA A 7 45.51 9.64 -22.02
CA ALA A 7 44.74 9.13 -23.17
C ALA A 7 44.01 10.25 -23.93
N GLU A 8 43.48 11.25 -23.23
CA GLU A 8 42.83 12.41 -23.83
C GLU A 8 43.84 13.34 -24.53
N ALA A 9 45.02 13.54 -23.93
CA ALA A 9 46.11 14.29 -24.56
C ALA A 9 46.59 13.63 -25.87
N LEU A 10 46.68 12.29 -25.89
CA LEU A 10 46.96 11.55 -27.11
C LEU A 10 45.84 11.71 -28.15
N ARG A 11 44.56 11.62 -27.77
CA ARG A 11 43.43 11.90 -28.69
C ARG A 11 43.53 13.28 -29.34
N ALA A 12 43.85 14.29 -28.55
CA ALA A 12 44.00 15.65 -29.04
C ALA A 12 45.14 15.77 -30.07
N GLU A 13 46.30 15.15 -29.81
CA GLU A 13 47.42 15.13 -30.75
C GLU A 13 47.11 14.36 -32.03
N ILE A 14 46.43 13.21 -31.93
CA ILE A 14 45.94 12.46 -33.09
C ILE A 14 44.99 13.33 -33.93
N GLY A 15 44.08 14.07 -33.29
CA GLY A 15 43.17 15.00 -33.97
C GLY A 15 43.89 16.09 -34.76
N LYS A 16 44.93 16.70 -34.16
CA LYS A 16 45.78 17.69 -34.85
C LYS A 16 46.49 17.09 -36.06
N ALA A 17 47.03 15.89 -35.93
CA ALA A 17 47.71 15.20 -37.02
C ALA A 17 46.74 14.85 -38.18
N LEU A 18 45.52 14.40 -37.85
CA LEU A 18 44.49 14.07 -38.85
C LEU A 18 43.95 15.29 -39.61
N ALA A 19 43.98 16.50 -39.01
CA ALA A 19 43.56 17.73 -39.69
C ALA A 19 44.40 18.04 -40.94
N PHE A 20 45.66 17.60 -40.99
CA PHE A 20 46.52 17.75 -42.18
C PHE A 20 46.06 16.90 -43.37
N ARG A 21 45.12 15.97 -43.19
CA ARG A 21 44.52 15.23 -44.31
C ARG A 21 43.78 16.16 -45.28
N GLU A 22 43.26 17.28 -44.79
CA GLU A 22 42.50 18.24 -45.61
C GLU A 22 43.41 19.20 -46.40
N SER A 23 44.69 19.32 -46.03
CA SER A 23 45.60 20.33 -46.60
C SER A 23 46.28 19.95 -47.91
N ARG A 24 45.86 18.84 -48.56
CA ARG A 24 46.39 18.36 -49.86
C ARG A 24 47.92 18.40 -49.91
N LEU A 25 48.56 17.69 -48.99
CA LEU A 25 50.03 17.69 -48.82
C LEU A 25 50.79 17.08 -50.00
N GLU A 26 50.10 16.33 -50.87
CA GLU A 26 50.70 15.56 -51.97
C GLU A 26 50.98 16.44 -53.21
N SER A 27 50.05 17.34 -53.56
CA SER A 27 50.18 18.24 -54.71
C SER A 27 49.38 19.54 -54.53
N ARG A 28 50.00 20.66 -54.93
CA ARG A 28 49.38 21.99 -54.99
C ARG A 28 49.74 22.66 -56.31
N SER A 29 48.80 23.43 -56.86
CA SER A 29 49.02 24.20 -58.11
C SER A 29 50.19 25.18 -58.01
N GLU A 30 50.46 25.67 -56.80
CA GLU A 30 51.57 26.58 -56.50
C GLU A 30 52.93 25.90 -56.61
N TRP A 31 53.01 24.57 -56.48
CA TRP A 31 54.26 23.81 -56.42
C TRP A 31 54.84 23.36 -57.78
N GLY A 32 54.12 23.61 -58.88
CA GLY A 32 54.57 23.26 -60.23
C GLY A 32 54.99 21.78 -60.36
N SER A 33 56.21 21.50 -60.82
CA SER A 33 56.74 20.14 -60.99
C SER A 33 57.40 19.54 -59.74
N ILE A 34 57.45 20.26 -58.62
CA ILE A 34 58.09 19.81 -57.37
C ILE A 34 56.98 19.41 -56.38
N THR A 35 56.49 18.18 -56.51
CA THR A 35 55.40 17.63 -55.68
C THR A 35 55.93 16.64 -54.63
N PHE A 36 55.06 16.29 -53.67
CA PHE A 36 55.31 15.28 -52.62
C PHE A 36 54.64 13.93 -52.94
N GLU A 37 54.26 13.68 -54.20
CA GLU A 37 53.64 12.42 -54.65
C GLU A 37 54.45 11.19 -54.25
N LYS A 38 55.78 11.29 -54.17
CA LYS A 38 56.65 10.21 -53.69
C LYS A 38 56.36 9.75 -52.26
N ALA A 39 55.69 10.57 -51.44
CA ALA A 39 55.31 10.27 -50.06
C ALA A 39 53.80 9.98 -49.89
N GLU A 40 53.02 9.91 -50.97
CA GLU A 40 51.56 9.69 -50.94
C GLU A 40 51.17 8.45 -50.12
N GLN A 41 51.87 7.33 -50.35
CA GLN A 41 51.60 6.09 -49.63
C GLN A 41 51.87 6.21 -48.13
N ASP A 42 52.89 6.97 -47.73
CA ASP A 42 53.24 7.17 -46.33
C ASP A 42 52.24 8.09 -45.62
N PHE A 43 51.75 9.14 -46.28
CA PHE A 43 50.65 9.96 -45.75
C PHE A 43 49.40 9.12 -45.52
N LYS A 44 48.99 8.33 -46.51
CA LYS A 44 47.82 7.46 -46.40
C LYS A 44 47.94 6.48 -45.26
N ARG A 45 49.09 5.81 -45.14
CA ARG A 45 49.41 4.89 -44.04
C ARG A 45 49.24 5.59 -42.68
N VAL A 46 49.90 6.74 -42.48
CA VAL A 46 49.82 7.48 -41.21
C VAL A 46 48.38 7.87 -40.88
N PHE A 47 47.62 8.42 -41.84
CA PHE A 47 46.24 8.82 -41.59
C PHE A 47 45.32 7.64 -41.27
N GLU A 48 45.46 6.50 -41.94
CA GLU A 48 44.68 5.30 -41.66
C GLU A 48 44.98 4.76 -40.26
N LEU A 49 46.25 4.69 -39.88
CA LEU A 49 46.66 4.22 -38.56
C LEU A 49 46.10 5.11 -37.43
N LEU A 50 46.25 6.42 -37.58
CA LEU A 50 45.75 7.42 -36.63
C LEU A 50 44.22 7.43 -36.56
N ALA A 51 43.54 7.22 -37.68
CA ALA A 51 42.08 7.08 -37.73
C ALA A 51 41.60 5.81 -37.01
N HIS A 52 42.32 4.69 -37.13
CA HIS A 52 42.00 3.48 -36.37
C HIS A 52 42.21 3.69 -34.87
N LEU A 53 43.30 4.36 -34.46
CA LEU A 53 43.57 4.61 -33.05
C LEU A 53 42.55 5.56 -32.40
N SER A 54 42.07 6.58 -33.12
CA SER A 54 41.16 7.59 -32.57
C SER A 54 39.83 7.02 -32.07
N VAL A 55 39.35 5.93 -32.69
CA VAL A 55 38.08 5.27 -32.35
C VAL A 55 38.23 4.14 -31.32
N LEU A 56 39.45 3.88 -30.85
CA LEU A 56 39.76 2.80 -29.91
C LEU A 56 39.92 3.33 -28.48
N PRO A 57 39.64 2.49 -27.47
CA PRO A 57 39.71 2.90 -26.06
C PRO A 57 41.17 2.95 -25.56
N MET A 58 41.86 4.06 -25.83
CA MET A 58 43.28 4.25 -25.52
C MET A 58 43.62 4.25 -24.01
N GLU A 59 42.62 4.32 -23.14
CA GLU A 59 42.76 4.21 -21.68
C GLU A 59 43.34 2.85 -21.24
N TYR A 60 43.14 1.81 -22.06
CA TYR A 60 43.68 0.47 -21.79
C TYR A 60 45.17 0.33 -22.09
N LEU A 61 45.80 1.31 -22.73
CA LEU A 61 47.25 1.33 -22.96
C LEU A 61 48.02 1.56 -21.66
N THR A 62 49.34 1.39 -21.68
CA THR A 62 50.21 1.84 -20.58
C THR A 62 50.55 3.31 -20.79
N ASP A 63 50.77 4.08 -19.72
CA ASP A 63 51.21 5.49 -19.86
C ASP A 63 52.49 5.61 -20.70
N SER A 64 53.38 4.62 -20.61
CA SER A 64 54.57 4.54 -21.46
C SER A 64 54.22 4.40 -22.94
N ALA A 65 53.29 3.53 -23.31
CA ALA A 65 52.84 3.37 -24.70
C ALA A 65 52.11 4.63 -25.20
N VAL A 66 51.25 5.23 -24.38
CA VAL A 66 50.55 6.49 -24.71
C VAL A 66 51.56 7.61 -24.97
N THR A 67 52.55 7.78 -24.08
CA THR A 67 53.57 8.81 -24.21
C THR A 67 54.43 8.60 -25.47
N GLN A 68 54.79 7.36 -25.78
CA GLN A 68 55.55 7.02 -26.99
C GLN A 68 54.75 7.33 -28.26
N ILE A 69 53.51 6.85 -28.36
CA ILE A 69 52.64 7.11 -29.51
C ILE A 69 52.38 8.61 -29.65
N GLN A 70 52.16 9.32 -28.54
CA GLN A 70 51.92 10.77 -28.55
C GLN A 70 53.16 11.53 -29.05
N SER A 71 54.34 11.19 -28.55
CA SER A 71 55.61 11.80 -28.98
C SER A 71 55.83 11.60 -30.47
N GLU A 72 55.64 10.38 -30.99
CA GLU A 72 55.81 10.10 -32.42
C GLU A 72 54.72 10.76 -33.29
N THR A 73 53.48 10.81 -32.81
CA THR A 73 52.39 11.51 -33.49
C THR A 73 52.69 13.00 -33.59
N LYS A 74 53.23 13.61 -32.53
CA LYS A 74 53.66 15.00 -32.51
C LYS A 74 54.82 15.26 -33.48
N GLN A 75 55.85 14.41 -33.47
CA GLN A 75 56.98 14.55 -34.39
C GLN A 75 56.54 14.38 -35.85
N THR A 76 55.59 13.47 -36.11
CA THR A 76 55.01 13.28 -37.44
C THR A 76 54.20 14.50 -37.89
N SER A 77 53.38 15.08 -36.99
CA SER A 77 52.60 16.28 -37.29
C SER A 77 53.47 17.52 -37.51
N GLU A 78 54.60 17.64 -36.81
CA GLU A 78 55.62 18.68 -37.05
C GLU A 78 56.26 18.57 -38.44
N VAL A 79 56.47 17.35 -38.94
CA VAL A 79 56.92 17.13 -40.32
C VAL A 79 55.84 17.54 -41.32
N PHE A 80 54.58 17.17 -41.08
CA PHE A 80 53.45 17.58 -41.92
C PHE A 80 53.28 19.10 -41.96
N ALA A 81 53.47 19.78 -40.82
CA ALA A 81 53.43 21.24 -40.76
C ALA A 81 54.57 21.91 -41.56
N ARG A 82 55.74 21.27 -41.66
CA ARG A 82 56.85 21.76 -42.50
C ARG A 82 56.59 21.53 -43.98
N VAL A 83 55.95 20.42 -44.35
CA VAL A 83 55.46 20.18 -45.72
C VAL A 83 54.40 21.22 -46.10
N ASP A 84 53.46 21.49 -45.20
CA ASP A 84 52.39 22.47 -45.42
C ASP A 84 52.91 23.89 -45.69
N LYS A 85 54.05 24.26 -45.07
CA LYS A 85 54.74 25.56 -45.22
C LYS A 85 55.82 25.57 -46.31
N PHE A 86 55.96 24.50 -47.10
CA PHE A 86 56.96 24.42 -48.16
C PHE A 86 56.70 25.45 -49.28
N ASN A 87 57.76 26.17 -49.69
CA ASN A 87 57.73 27.17 -50.77
C ASN A 87 58.91 26.93 -51.74
N ILE A 88 58.68 27.15 -53.05
CA ILE A 88 59.65 26.97 -54.13
C ILE A 88 60.64 28.14 -54.24
N GLU A 89 60.33 29.32 -53.71
CA GLU A 89 61.20 30.51 -53.77
C GLU A 89 62.49 30.40 -52.93
N GLN A 90 62.80 29.21 -52.42
CA GLN A 90 64.00 28.91 -51.64
C GLN A 90 65.21 28.65 -52.56
N GLN A 91 66.44 28.75 -52.03
CA GLN A 91 67.66 28.55 -52.82
C GLN A 91 67.81 27.11 -53.38
N THR A 92 67.23 26.09 -52.72
CA THR A 92 67.37 24.66 -53.08
C THR A 92 66.09 23.82 -52.85
N PRO A 93 64.97 24.12 -53.53
CA PRO A 93 63.65 23.55 -53.21
C PRO A 93 63.56 22.03 -53.43
N THR A 94 64.19 21.51 -54.48
CA THR A 94 64.22 20.07 -54.82
C THR A 94 64.90 19.24 -53.72
N GLN A 95 66.03 19.72 -53.19
CA GLN A 95 66.79 19.04 -52.13
C GLN A 95 66.03 19.06 -50.80
N THR A 96 65.41 20.19 -50.46
CA THR A 96 64.55 20.32 -49.28
C THR A 96 63.35 19.36 -49.36
N ARG A 97 62.71 19.25 -50.52
CA ARG A 97 61.61 18.31 -50.76
C ARG A 97 62.04 16.85 -50.60
N ASP A 98 63.16 16.43 -51.18
CA ASP A 98 63.65 15.05 -51.06
C ASP A 98 64.04 14.69 -49.61
N SER A 99 64.58 15.66 -48.86
CA SER A 99 64.85 15.51 -47.43
C SER A 99 63.57 15.31 -46.63
N LEU A 100 62.53 16.12 -46.88
CA LEU A 100 61.23 15.97 -46.23
C LEU A 100 60.56 14.64 -46.56
N VAL A 101 60.61 14.18 -47.82
CA VAL A 101 60.08 12.86 -48.22
C VAL A 101 60.76 11.73 -47.44
N THR A 102 62.08 11.78 -47.32
CA THR A 102 62.83 10.76 -46.56
C THR A 102 62.47 10.80 -45.08
N GLU A 103 62.27 11.99 -44.52
CA GLU A 103 61.85 12.17 -43.13
C GLU A 103 60.43 11.66 -42.88
N ILE A 104 59.49 11.93 -43.79
CA ILE A 104 58.11 11.42 -43.71
C ILE A 104 58.11 9.89 -43.71
N HIS A 105 58.89 9.27 -44.60
CA HIS A 105 59.00 7.82 -44.68
C HIS A 105 59.50 7.21 -43.36
N GLY A 106 60.59 7.75 -42.82
CA GLY A 106 61.14 7.28 -41.53
C GLY A 106 60.17 7.46 -40.36
N ARG A 107 59.43 8.58 -40.32
CA ARG A 107 58.43 8.83 -39.28
C ARG A 107 57.20 7.92 -39.41
N ALA A 108 56.74 7.68 -40.64
CA ALA A 108 55.63 6.77 -40.89
C ALA A 108 55.95 5.35 -40.40
N ASP A 109 57.15 4.83 -40.69
CA ASP A 109 57.53 3.49 -40.25
C ASP A 109 57.72 3.39 -38.73
N GLN A 110 58.30 4.41 -38.11
CA GLN A 110 58.46 4.46 -36.66
C GLN A 110 57.11 4.50 -35.93
N LEU A 111 56.17 5.31 -36.42
CA LEU A 111 54.82 5.39 -35.88
C LEU A 111 54.08 4.05 -36.03
N TYR A 112 54.19 3.39 -37.19
CA TYR A 112 53.61 2.05 -37.39
C TYR A 112 54.20 0.99 -36.47
N THR A 113 55.51 1.02 -36.25
CA THR A 113 56.20 0.06 -35.38
C THR A 113 55.70 0.16 -33.94
N ILE A 114 55.47 1.39 -33.46
CA ILE A 114 55.05 1.63 -32.07
C ILE A 114 53.55 1.42 -31.89
N ALA A 115 52.71 1.81 -32.85
CA ALA A 115 51.25 1.79 -32.69
C ALA A 115 50.57 0.49 -33.16
N SER A 116 51.10 -0.20 -34.17
CA SER A 116 50.43 -1.38 -34.75
C SER A 116 50.14 -2.54 -33.78
N PRO A 117 51.00 -2.86 -32.79
CA PRO A 117 50.74 -3.97 -31.87
C PRO A 117 49.53 -3.72 -30.96
N TRP A 118 49.18 -2.46 -30.73
CA TRP A 118 48.12 -2.08 -29.80
C TRP A 118 46.73 -2.11 -30.42
N ILE A 119 46.62 -1.98 -31.74
CA ILE A 119 45.32 -1.93 -32.43
C ILE A 119 44.49 -3.22 -32.19
N PRO A 120 45.03 -4.44 -32.37
CA PRO A 120 44.26 -5.66 -32.09
C PRO A 120 43.84 -5.80 -30.62
N PHE A 121 44.72 -5.42 -29.67
CA PHE A 121 44.43 -5.48 -28.24
C PHE A 121 43.29 -4.53 -27.85
N LEU A 122 43.35 -3.28 -28.32
CA LEU A 122 42.32 -2.29 -28.04
C LEU A 122 40.97 -2.63 -28.70
N ALA A 123 41.01 -3.22 -29.91
CA ALA A 123 39.80 -3.69 -30.59
C ALA A 123 39.10 -4.83 -29.83
N TYR A 124 39.88 -5.78 -29.28
CA TYR A 124 39.36 -6.84 -28.44
C TYR A 124 38.69 -6.30 -27.16
N GLN A 125 39.36 -5.39 -26.45
CA GLN A 125 38.83 -4.77 -25.23
C GLN A 125 37.54 -3.99 -25.49
N LYS A 126 37.46 -3.24 -26.59
CA LYS A 126 36.25 -2.52 -27.00
C LYS A 126 35.04 -3.46 -27.17
N GLY A 127 35.25 -4.65 -27.73
CA GLY A 127 34.20 -5.65 -27.95
C GLY A 127 33.65 -6.25 -26.65
N ASP A 128 34.53 -6.57 -25.69
CA ASP A 128 34.14 -7.16 -24.40
C ASP A 128 33.37 -6.15 -23.53
N VAL A 129 33.87 -4.90 -23.46
CA VAL A 129 33.26 -3.82 -22.67
C VAL A 129 31.87 -3.47 -23.19
N ALA A 130 31.69 -3.35 -24.52
CA ALA A 130 30.38 -3.06 -25.11
C ALA A 130 29.34 -4.15 -24.79
N LYS A 131 29.75 -5.42 -24.89
CA LYS A 131 28.88 -6.56 -24.58
C LYS A 131 28.47 -6.61 -23.10
N ASN A 132 29.41 -6.31 -22.20
CA ASN A 132 29.13 -6.31 -20.76
C ASN A 132 28.20 -5.16 -20.35
N ILE A 133 28.35 -3.97 -20.95
CA ILE A 133 27.43 -2.85 -20.72
C ILE A 133 26.01 -3.19 -21.19
N GLU A 134 25.86 -3.76 -22.38
CA GLU A 134 24.55 -4.17 -22.90
C GLU A 134 23.87 -5.20 -21.98
N ALA A 135 24.60 -6.22 -21.54
CA ALA A 135 24.10 -7.22 -20.61
C ALA A 135 23.68 -6.61 -19.26
N LEU A 136 24.47 -5.67 -18.74
CA LEU A 136 24.19 -5.00 -17.47
C LEU A 136 22.97 -4.07 -17.59
N THR A 137 22.87 -3.26 -18.64
CA THR A 137 21.73 -2.38 -18.90
C THR A 137 20.43 -3.18 -19.07
N SER A 138 20.47 -4.31 -19.80
CA SER A 138 19.32 -5.21 -19.93
C SER A 138 18.91 -5.79 -18.57
N SER A 139 19.87 -6.25 -17.78
CA SER A 139 19.61 -6.85 -16.46
C SER A 139 19.02 -5.83 -15.48
N VAL A 140 19.52 -4.59 -15.48
CA VAL A 140 18.96 -3.48 -14.68
C VAL A 140 17.54 -3.14 -15.13
N GLY A 141 17.28 -3.10 -16.45
CA GLY A 141 15.93 -2.88 -16.98
C GLY A 141 14.95 -3.97 -16.54
N GLN A 142 15.34 -5.24 -16.65
CA GLN A 142 14.52 -6.37 -16.17
C GLN A 142 14.26 -6.28 -14.67
N ALA A 143 15.28 -5.97 -13.86
CA ALA A 143 15.13 -5.78 -12.43
C ALA A 143 14.14 -4.65 -12.08
N GLN A 144 14.21 -3.51 -12.79
CA GLN A 144 13.25 -2.41 -12.61
C GLN A 144 11.82 -2.84 -12.94
N THR A 145 11.60 -3.54 -14.05
CA THR A 145 10.26 -4.04 -14.41
C THR A 145 9.72 -5.03 -13.39
N LEU A 146 10.58 -5.92 -12.85
CA LEU A 146 10.21 -6.87 -11.82
C LEU A 146 9.80 -6.14 -10.53
N ILE A 147 10.58 -5.15 -10.10
CA ILE A 147 10.29 -4.33 -8.92
C ILE A 147 8.95 -3.61 -9.08
N GLU A 148 8.68 -2.99 -10.23
CA GLU A 148 7.43 -2.27 -10.45
C GLU A 148 6.23 -3.24 -10.46
N SER A 149 6.36 -4.39 -11.13
CA SER A 149 5.31 -5.41 -11.14
C SER A 149 5.04 -5.99 -9.74
N ALA A 150 6.08 -6.19 -8.93
CA ALA A 150 5.97 -6.65 -7.56
C ALA A 150 5.29 -5.60 -6.69
N LYS A 151 5.61 -4.32 -6.84
CA LYS A 151 4.97 -3.21 -6.13
C LYS A 151 3.47 -3.14 -6.43
N VAL A 152 3.08 -3.20 -7.71
CA VAL A 152 1.66 -3.23 -8.12
C VAL A 152 0.95 -4.45 -7.51
N THR A 153 1.58 -5.63 -7.56
CA THR A 153 1.01 -6.85 -6.98
C THR A 153 0.84 -6.73 -5.47
N ILE A 154 1.83 -6.20 -4.75
CA ILE A 154 1.77 -5.98 -3.31
C ILE A 154 0.63 -5.01 -2.95
N GLN A 155 0.50 -3.89 -3.67
CA GLN A 155 -0.58 -2.94 -3.44
C GLN A 155 -1.96 -3.56 -3.70
N ALA A 156 -2.10 -4.34 -4.76
CA ALA A 156 -3.35 -5.06 -5.05
C ALA A 156 -3.70 -6.07 -3.95
N ARG A 157 -2.70 -6.86 -3.49
CA ARG A 157 -2.88 -7.81 -2.39
C ARG A 157 -3.21 -7.13 -1.07
N GLN A 158 -2.59 -5.99 -0.78
CA GLN A 158 -2.92 -5.21 0.42
C GLN A 158 -4.38 -4.76 0.40
N SER A 159 -4.85 -4.21 -0.72
CA SER A 159 -6.25 -3.80 -0.88
C SER A 159 -7.22 -4.99 -0.76
N GLU A 160 -6.88 -6.14 -1.36
CA GLU A 160 -7.65 -7.37 -1.24
C GLU A 160 -7.74 -7.85 0.22
N ILE A 161 -6.63 -7.82 0.96
CA ILE A 161 -6.58 -8.19 2.39
C ILE A 161 -7.43 -7.23 3.24
N GLU A 162 -7.33 -5.91 3.01
CA GLU A 162 -8.16 -4.92 3.70
C GLU A 162 -9.65 -5.14 3.44
N GLY A 163 -10.02 -5.49 2.20
CA GLY A 163 -11.38 -5.89 1.84
C GLY A 163 -11.83 -7.15 2.58
N ILE A 164 -11.00 -8.21 2.62
CA ILE A 164 -11.31 -9.46 3.33
C ILE A 164 -11.47 -9.22 4.83
N ILE A 165 -10.59 -8.44 5.46
CA ILE A 165 -10.68 -8.10 6.89
C ILE A 165 -11.99 -7.38 7.20
N THR A 166 -12.36 -6.41 6.35
CA THR A 166 -13.60 -5.64 6.51
C THR A 166 -14.83 -6.55 6.40
N GLN A 167 -14.90 -7.39 5.36
CA GLN A 167 -15.98 -8.35 5.18
C GLN A 167 -16.07 -9.39 6.31
N ALA A 168 -14.92 -9.88 6.79
CA ALA A 168 -14.87 -10.82 7.91
C ALA A 168 -15.38 -10.19 9.22
N ARG A 169 -15.03 -8.93 9.48
CA ARG A 169 -15.55 -8.17 10.64
C ARG A 169 -17.06 -7.95 10.53
N GLU A 170 -17.54 -7.54 9.36
CA GLU A 170 -18.96 -7.32 9.12
C GLU A 170 -19.77 -8.62 9.25
N ALA A 171 -19.30 -9.72 8.65
CA ALA A 171 -19.92 -11.03 8.78
C ALA A 171 -19.93 -11.51 10.25
N SER A 172 -18.86 -11.29 11.00
CA SER A 172 -18.79 -11.63 12.43
C SER A 172 -19.77 -10.81 13.26
N ALA A 173 -19.88 -9.50 12.99
CA ALA A 173 -20.84 -8.61 13.65
C ALA A 173 -22.29 -8.99 13.32
N ALA A 174 -22.58 -9.29 12.05
CA ALA A 174 -23.89 -9.74 11.59
C ALA A 174 -24.29 -11.08 12.22
N ALA A 175 -23.37 -12.06 12.27
CA ALA A 175 -23.60 -13.35 12.91
C ALA A 175 -23.89 -13.19 14.41
N GLY A 176 -23.10 -12.39 15.13
CA GLY A 176 -23.31 -12.12 16.55
C GLY A 176 -24.66 -11.46 16.82
N ALA A 177 -25.01 -10.40 16.08
CA ALA A 177 -26.28 -9.72 16.22
C ALA A 177 -27.48 -10.60 15.83
N ALA A 178 -27.33 -11.52 14.87
CA ALA A 178 -28.37 -12.49 14.52
C ALA A 178 -28.64 -13.50 15.64
N VAL A 179 -27.60 -14.01 16.30
CA VAL A 179 -27.73 -14.91 17.46
C VAL A 179 -28.46 -14.19 18.61
N PHE A 180 -28.04 -12.98 18.99
CA PHE A 180 -28.72 -12.22 20.04
C PHE A 180 -30.17 -11.89 19.69
N THR A 181 -30.44 -11.56 18.42
CA THR A 181 -31.81 -11.33 17.94
C THR A 181 -32.69 -12.57 18.16
N GLN A 182 -32.16 -13.75 17.83
CA GLN A 182 -32.87 -15.01 18.01
C GLN A 182 -33.07 -15.34 19.49
N ASP A 183 -32.06 -15.15 20.34
CA ASP A 183 -32.14 -15.40 21.78
C ASP A 183 -33.18 -14.50 22.44
N PHE A 184 -33.16 -13.19 22.16
CA PHE A 184 -34.17 -12.26 22.68
C PHE A 184 -35.58 -12.60 22.19
N LYS A 185 -35.73 -13.05 20.94
CA LYS A 185 -37.03 -13.46 20.39
C LYS A 185 -37.55 -14.73 21.07
N ASN A 186 -36.69 -15.73 21.26
CA ASN A 186 -37.02 -16.97 21.94
C ASN A 186 -37.42 -16.71 23.40
N GLU A 187 -36.64 -15.89 24.11
CA GLU A 187 -36.92 -15.51 25.49
C GLU A 187 -38.23 -14.71 25.60
N ALA A 188 -38.49 -13.78 24.67
CA ALA A 188 -39.74 -13.04 24.63
C ALA A 188 -40.96 -13.96 24.48
N VAL A 189 -40.87 -15.01 23.65
CA VAL A 189 -41.94 -16.00 23.47
C VAL A 189 -42.12 -16.84 24.74
N SER A 190 -41.03 -17.35 25.32
CA SER A 190 -41.08 -18.11 26.57
C SER A 190 -41.75 -17.31 27.70
N LEU A 191 -41.40 -16.03 27.84
CA LEU A 191 -42.00 -15.13 28.83
C LEU A 191 -43.47 -14.82 28.52
N ASP A 192 -43.85 -14.71 27.24
CA ASP A 192 -45.26 -14.53 26.84
C ASP A 192 -46.11 -15.74 27.22
N ASP A 193 -45.60 -16.94 26.97
CA ASP A 193 -46.27 -18.20 27.30
C ASP A 193 -46.42 -18.37 28.82
N GLN A 194 -45.38 -18.03 29.59
CA GLN A 194 -45.45 -18.00 31.04
C GLN A 194 -46.46 -16.95 31.52
N ALA A 195 -46.47 -15.76 30.93
CA ALA A 195 -47.47 -14.73 31.27
C ALA A 195 -48.89 -15.23 31.00
N ARG A 196 -49.15 -15.93 29.89
CA ARG A 196 -50.47 -16.52 29.61
C ARG A 196 -50.90 -17.50 30.70
N LYS A 197 -50.00 -18.36 31.18
CA LYS A 197 -50.27 -19.28 32.30
C LYS A 197 -50.64 -18.51 33.57
N TRP A 198 -49.90 -17.44 33.91
CA TRP A 198 -50.21 -16.57 35.04
C TRP A 198 -51.52 -15.80 34.88
N LEU A 199 -51.91 -15.44 33.65
CA LEU A 199 -53.21 -14.83 33.37
C LEU A 199 -54.36 -15.80 33.66
N TYR A 200 -54.25 -17.05 33.19
CA TYR A 200 -55.23 -18.09 33.52
C TYR A 200 -55.29 -18.35 35.02
N LEU A 201 -54.14 -18.41 35.69
CA LEU A 201 -54.07 -18.58 37.15
C LEU A 201 -54.73 -17.42 37.90
N THR A 202 -54.50 -16.18 37.45
CA THR A 202 -55.13 -14.97 38.03
C THR A 202 -56.63 -14.98 37.80
N ALA A 203 -57.09 -15.36 36.60
CA ALA A 203 -58.51 -15.47 36.28
C ALA A 203 -59.20 -16.55 37.14
N SER A 204 -58.56 -17.72 37.31
CA SER A 204 -59.06 -18.76 38.21
C SER A 204 -59.06 -18.33 39.67
N GLY A 205 -58.03 -17.59 40.12
CA GLY A 205 -57.95 -17.06 41.48
C GLY A 205 -59.03 -16.02 41.77
N ALA A 206 -59.33 -15.15 40.79
CA ALA A 206 -60.42 -14.19 40.84
C ALA A 206 -61.80 -14.88 40.87
N ALA A 207 -61.99 -15.94 40.08
CA ALA A 207 -63.22 -16.73 40.12
C ALA A 207 -63.40 -17.44 41.47
N LEU A 208 -62.32 -18.01 42.03
CA LEU A 208 -62.33 -18.71 43.32
C LEU A 208 -62.57 -17.76 44.49
N THR A 209 -61.97 -16.57 44.49
CA THR A 209 -62.25 -15.51 45.49
C THR A 209 -63.72 -15.09 45.45
N LEU A 210 -64.28 -14.89 44.25
CA LEU A 210 -65.68 -14.50 44.08
C LEU A 210 -66.61 -15.62 44.55
N LEU A 211 -66.34 -16.86 44.17
CA LEU A 211 -67.11 -18.03 44.60
C LEU A 211 -67.07 -18.20 46.12
N PHE A 212 -65.90 -18.06 46.75
CA PHE A 212 -65.75 -18.11 48.20
C PHE A 212 -66.56 -16.99 48.90
N ALA A 213 -66.53 -15.77 48.36
CA ALA A 213 -67.34 -14.66 48.87
C ALA A 213 -68.85 -14.96 48.78
N ILE A 214 -69.32 -15.57 47.68
CA ILE A 214 -70.72 -16.00 47.52
C ILE A 214 -71.08 -17.09 48.53
N ILE A 215 -70.22 -18.10 48.74
CA ILE A 215 -70.46 -19.16 49.74
C ILE A 215 -70.55 -18.55 51.15
N VAL A 216 -69.64 -17.64 51.49
CA VAL A 216 -69.66 -16.96 52.79
C VAL A 216 -70.95 -16.17 52.99
N TRP A 217 -71.51 -15.59 51.92
CA TRP A 217 -72.78 -14.85 51.95
C TRP A 217 -74.00 -15.76 52.05
N LEU A 218 -74.04 -16.89 51.33
CA LEU A 218 -75.15 -17.84 51.34
C LEU A 218 -75.23 -18.69 52.62
N PHE A 219 -74.11 -18.93 53.29
CA PHE A 219 -74.04 -19.68 54.55
C PHE A 219 -73.75 -18.75 55.75
N PRO A 220 -74.78 -18.11 56.32
CA PRO A 220 -74.62 -17.25 57.48
C PRO A 220 -74.06 -18.04 58.67
N ILE A 221 -73.33 -17.33 59.54
CA ILE A 221 -72.68 -17.93 60.71
C ILE A 221 -73.77 -18.25 61.73
N ALA A 222 -74.07 -19.54 61.93
CA ALA A 222 -74.93 -19.99 63.02
C ALA A 222 -74.14 -20.07 64.34
N GLY A 223 -74.67 -19.48 65.41
CA GLY A 223 -74.12 -19.53 66.75
C GLY A 223 -74.84 -18.56 67.68
N ASP A 224 -75.03 -18.96 68.94
CA ASP A 224 -75.75 -18.17 69.95
C ASP A 224 -74.79 -17.33 70.83
N ASP A 225 -73.48 -17.63 70.80
CA ASP A 225 -72.44 -16.98 71.62
C ASP A 225 -71.56 -15.99 70.84
N VAL A 226 -71.47 -14.75 71.32
CA VAL A 226 -70.69 -13.64 70.71
C VAL A 226 -69.22 -13.99 70.42
N PRO A 227 -68.45 -14.65 71.30
CA PRO A 227 -67.06 -15.01 71.02
C PRO A 227 -66.91 -16.02 69.87
N SER A 228 -67.84 -16.96 69.74
CA SER A 228 -67.82 -17.99 68.71
C SER A 228 -68.12 -17.43 67.31
N ILE A 229 -69.02 -16.44 67.24
CA ILE A 229 -69.34 -15.70 66.02
C ILE A 229 -68.12 -14.89 65.57
N ALA A 230 -67.45 -14.19 66.50
CA ALA A 230 -66.27 -13.38 66.22
C ALA A 230 -65.11 -14.21 65.65
N GLN A 231 -64.82 -15.39 66.22
CA GLN A 231 -63.78 -16.28 65.72
C GLN A 231 -64.09 -16.81 64.31
N ARG A 232 -65.34 -17.23 64.05
CA ARG A 232 -65.76 -17.75 62.73
C ARG A 232 -65.77 -16.67 61.66
N PHE A 233 -66.20 -15.46 62.01
CA PHE A 233 -66.15 -14.30 61.12
C PHE A 233 -64.71 -13.89 60.80
N GLY A 234 -63.85 -13.81 61.83
CA GLY A 234 -62.43 -13.50 61.68
C GLY A 234 -61.70 -14.49 60.76
N GLY A 235 -61.99 -15.80 60.90
CA GLY A 235 -61.43 -16.83 60.02
C GLY A 235 -61.87 -16.68 58.55
N LYS A 236 -63.15 -16.42 58.30
CA LYS A 236 -63.69 -16.17 56.94
C LYS A 236 -63.09 -14.90 56.32
N LEU A 237 -62.97 -13.83 57.09
CA LEU A 237 -62.37 -12.57 56.65
C LEU A 237 -60.87 -12.73 56.33
N ALA A 238 -60.13 -13.41 57.21
CA ALA A 238 -58.70 -13.70 56.99
C ALA A 238 -58.49 -14.53 55.72
N ALA A 239 -59.31 -15.56 55.50
CA ALA A 239 -59.27 -16.37 54.29
C ALA A 239 -59.52 -15.53 53.02
N LEU A 240 -60.49 -14.61 53.05
CA LEU A 240 -60.79 -13.72 51.93
C LEU A 240 -59.63 -12.75 51.64
N VAL A 241 -59.04 -12.16 52.68
CA VAL A 241 -57.86 -11.27 52.55
C VAL A 241 -56.66 -12.03 51.94
N VAL A 242 -56.41 -13.26 52.38
CA VAL A 242 -55.33 -14.11 51.82
C VAL A 242 -55.59 -14.42 50.35
N LEU A 243 -56.82 -14.84 49.99
CA LEU A 243 -57.15 -15.15 48.61
C LEU A 243 -57.10 -13.91 47.69
N PHE A 244 -57.53 -12.76 48.20
CA PHE A 244 -57.47 -11.49 47.46
C PHE A 244 -56.01 -11.04 47.23
N THR A 245 -55.17 -11.08 48.26
CA THR A 245 -53.75 -10.74 48.14
C THR A 245 -52.99 -11.71 47.23
N ALA A 246 -53.29 -13.01 47.27
CA ALA A 246 -52.76 -14.01 46.34
C ALA A 246 -53.15 -13.69 44.88
N THR A 247 -54.40 -13.27 44.65
CA THR A 247 -54.88 -12.88 43.31
C THR A 247 -54.13 -11.63 42.79
N LEU A 248 -53.94 -10.63 43.65
CA LEU A 248 -53.16 -9.43 43.32
C LEU A 248 -51.69 -9.76 43.02
N TRP A 249 -51.10 -10.71 43.74
CA TRP A 249 -49.73 -11.19 43.48
C TRP A 249 -49.62 -11.81 42.09
N CYS A 250 -50.56 -12.70 41.73
CA CYS A 250 -50.59 -13.33 40.40
C CYS A 250 -50.70 -12.26 39.28
N GLY A 251 -51.52 -11.24 39.49
CA GLY A 251 -51.66 -10.11 38.55
C GLY A 251 -50.38 -9.28 38.41
N LYS A 252 -49.63 -9.06 39.50
CA LYS A 252 -48.32 -8.38 39.46
C LYS A 252 -47.28 -9.20 38.69
N THR A 253 -47.23 -10.51 38.92
CA THR A 253 -46.32 -11.42 38.20
C THR A 253 -46.63 -11.45 36.72
N PHE A 254 -47.91 -11.49 36.34
CA PHE A 254 -48.33 -11.38 34.94
C PHE A 254 -47.82 -10.10 34.27
N LYS A 255 -48.02 -8.94 34.93
CA LYS A 255 -47.54 -7.64 34.41
C LYS A 255 -46.02 -7.61 34.25
N ALA A 256 -45.27 -8.15 35.22
CA ALA A 256 -43.81 -8.22 35.15
C ALA A 256 -43.32 -9.09 33.99
N LEU A 257 -43.91 -10.27 33.78
CA LEU A 257 -43.55 -11.16 32.66
C LEU A 257 -43.89 -10.53 31.31
N LYS A 258 -45.04 -9.85 31.19
CA LYS A 258 -45.40 -9.10 29.97
C LYS A 258 -44.48 -7.94 29.68
N HIS A 259 -44.06 -7.21 30.72
CA HIS A 259 -43.04 -6.16 30.58
C HIS A 259 -41.75 -6.75 30.01
N LEU A 260 -41.21 -7.80 30.62
CA LEU A 260 -39.94 -8.40 30.21
C LEU A 260 -40.02 -9.01 28.80
N SER A 261 -41.13 -9.67 28.45
CA SER A 261 -41.40 -10.17 27.09
C SER A 261 -41.39 -9.03 26.07
N THR A 262 -42.06 -7.91 26.38
CA THR A 262 -42.13 -6.74 25.49
C THR A 262 -40.77 -6.07 25.33
N VAL A 263 -39.98 -5.93 26.40
CA VAL A 263 -38.62 -5.39 26.35
C VAL A 263 -37.70 -6.27 25.50
N ASN A 264 -37.73 -7.60 25.69
CA ASN A 264 -36.93 -8.51 24.88
C ASN A 264 -37.35 -8.49 23.41
N ARG A 265 -38.65 -8.39 23.12
CA ARG A 265 -39.13 -8.22 21.74
C ARG A 265 -38.66 -6.91 21.12
N HIS A 266 -38.67 -5.81 21.88
CA HIS A 266 -38.12 -4.53 21.45
C HIS A 266 -36.63 -4.66 21.14
N ARG A 267 -35.84 -5.27 22.02
CA ARG A 267 -34.40 -5.52 21.80
C ARG A 267 -34.11 -6.31 20.53
N ALA A 268 -34.87 -7.37 20.27
CA ALA A 268 -34.74 -8.16 19.05
C ALA A 268 -35.04 -7.31 17.79
N LEU A 269 -36.10 -6.50 17.83
CA LEU A 269 -36.45 -5.61 16.73
C LEU A 269 -35.38 -4.52 16.52
N SER A 270 -34.86 -3.93 17.60
CA SER A 270 -33.80 -2.92 17.54
C SER A 270 -32.49 -3.48 16.97
N LEU A 271 -32.12 -4.72 17.29
CA LEU A 271 -30.97 -5.38 16.68
C LEU A 271 -31.18 -5.65 15.19
N GLN A 272 -32.38 -6.10 14.81
CA GLN A 272 -32.72 -6.37 13.41
C GLN A 272 -32.72 -5.08 12.57
N THR A 273 -33.28 -3.99 13.10
CA THR A 273 -33.25 -2.68 12.42
C THR A 273 -31.86 -2.08 12.41
N PHE A 274 -31.07 -2.24 13.48
CA PHE A 274 -29.66 -1.86 13.50
C PHE A 274 -28.85 -2.53 12.38
N GLN A 275 -29.01 -3.84 12.19
CA GLN A 275 -28.36 -4.55 11.08
C GLN A 275 -28.76 -3.96 9.72
N ALA A 276 -30.05 -3.72 9.50
CA ALA A 276 -30.53 -3.13 8.25
C ALA A 276 -29.97 -1.72 8.01
N PHE A 277 -29.96 -0.85 9.04
CA PHE A 277 -29.48 0.53 8.91
C PHE A 277 -27.95 0.62 8.82
N SER A 278 -27.22 -0.21 9.57
CA SER A 278 -25.74 -0.26 9.52
C SER A 278 -25.23 -0.77 8.18
N HIS A 279 -25.93 -1.72 7.54
CA HIS A 279 -25.59 -2.19 6.19
C HIS A 279 -25.99 -1.17 5.11
N ALA A 280 -27.05 -0.39 5.33
CA ALA A 280 -27.50 0.63 4.38
C ALA A 280 -26.70 1.94 4.45
N ALA A 281 -26.03 2.21 5.56
CA ALA A 281 -25.24 3.43 5.75
C ALA A 281 -23.92 3.36 4.96
N SER A 282 -23.65 4.39 4.15
CA SER A 282 -22.46 4.48 3.29
C SER A 282 -21.24 5.09 3.98
N ASP A 283 -21.44 5.87 5.04
CA ASP A 283 -20.41 6.66 5.72
C ASP A 283 -20.28 6.29 7.20
N ASP A 284 -19.04 6.28 7.69
CA ASP A 284 -18.68 5.94 9.07
C ASP A 284 -19.40 6.80 10.14
N PRO A 285 -19.54 8.15 10.00
CA PRO A 285 -20.25 8.93 11.00
C PRO A 285 -21.75 8.57 11.10
N THR A 286 -22.40 8.20 9.99
CA THR A 286 -23.78 7.68 10.03
C THR A 286 -23.84 6.30 10.69
N LYS A 287 -22.88 5.41 10.43
CA LYS A 287 -22.79 4.11 11.11
C LYS A 287 -22.61 4.25 12.63
N ASP A 288 -21.77 5.18 13.07
CA ASP A 288 -21.55 5.47 14.49
C ASP A 288 -22.79 6.04 15.17
N ALA A 289 -23.51 6.95 14.51
CA ALA A 289 -24.77 7.49 15.01
C ALA A 289 -25.85 6.40 15.15
N VAL A 290 -25.97 5.53 14.14
CA VAL A 290 -26.87 4.37 14.15
C VAL A 290 -26.50 3.39 15.26
N LEU A 291 -25.20 3.11 15.47
CA LEU A 291 -24.72 2.24 16.54
C LEU A 291 -25.05 2.81 17.93
N MET A 292 -24.85 4.11 18.13
CA MET A 292 -25.13 4.78 19.41
C MET A 292 -26.63 4.74 19.73
N GLU A 293 -27.48 5.05 18.76
CA GLU A 293 -28.94 5.02 18.95
C GLU A 293 -29.46 3.58 19.12
N ALA A 294 -28.91 2.62 18.38
CA ALA A 294 -29.25 1.20 18.56
C ALA A 294 -28.83 0.70 19.95
N THR A 295 -27.64 1.06 20.42
CA THR A 295 -27.18 0.72 21.78
C THR A 295 -28.12 1.27 22.83
N ARG A 296 -28.57 2.52 22.66
CA ARG A 296 -29.57 3.12 23.54
C ARG A 296 -30.91 2.39 23.48
N ALA A 297 -31.39 2.03 22.29
CA ALA A 297 -32.65 1.30 22.13
C ALA A 297 -32.62 -0.13 22.69
N ILE A 298 -31.45 -0.78 22.69
CA ILE A 298 -31.28 -2.16 23.19
C ILE A 298 -31.12 -2.18 24.71
N PHE A 299 -30.28 -1.30 25.27
CA PHE A 299 -29.90 -1.35 26.68
C PHE A 299 -30.60 -0.30 27.55
N GLY A 300 -31.25 0.69 26.94
CA GLY A 300 -32.01 1.70 27.65
C GLY A 300 -33.27 1.16 28.31
N SER A 301 -33.80 1.92 29.25
CA SER A 301 -35.02 1.53 29.97
C SER A 301 -36.28 1.93 29.18
N THR A 302 -36.96 0.95 28.56
CA THR A 302 -38.16 1.21 27.75
C THR A 302 -39.45 1.10 28.59
N PRO A 303 -40.25 2.18 28.72
CA PRO A 303 -41.56 2.10 29.38
C PRO A 303 -42.54 1.33 28.50
N THR A 304 -43.05 0.19 28.99
CA THR A 304 -44.00 -0.67 28.23
C THR A 304 -45.47 -0.49 28.61
N GLY A 305 -45.76 0.36 29.61
CA GLY A 305 -47.11 0.50 30.17
C GLY A 305 -47.57 -0.62 31.12
N TYR A 306 -46.85 -1.74 31.22
CA TYR A 306 -47.14 -2.83 32.17
C TYR A 306 -46.65 -2.54 33.61
N LEU A 307 -45.61 -1.72 33.75
CA LEU A 307 -45.03 -1.31 35.03
C LEU A 307 -44.92 0.22 35.06
N ASP A 308 -45.24 0.83 36.20
CA ASP A 308 -45.08 2.27 36.41
C ASP A 308 -43.58 2.62 36.39
N ALA A 309 -43.20 3.58 35.56
CA ALA A 309 -41.84 4.06 35.40
C ALA A 309 -41.41 4.94 36.59
N LYS A 310 -41.38 4.40 37.81
CA LYS A 310 -40.75 5.07 38.96
C LYS A 310 -39.27 4.73 38.99
N GLY A 311 -38.46 5.43 38.17
CA GLY A 311 -36.98 5.42 38.30
C GLY A 311 -36.13 5.39 37.02
N GLY A 312 -36.70 5.54 35.82
CA GLY A 312 -35.98 5.22 34.56
C GLY A 312 -35.05 6.30 33.97
N SER A 313 -34.98 7.53 34.48
CA SER A 313 -34.26 8.61 33.76
C SER A 313 -32.74 8.65 34.01
N GLU A 314 -32.22 7.97 35.03
CA GLU A 314 -30.81 8.10 35.45
C GLU A 314 -29.90 6.97 34.93
N SER A 315 -30.44 5.81 34.55
CA SER A 315 -29.61 4.67 34.07
C SER A 315 -29.20 4.78 32.61
N ASP A 316 -29.97 5.48 31.79
CA ASP A 316 -29.70 5.69 30.36
C ASP A 316 -28.39 6.46 30.12
N LEU A 317 -28.01 7.36 31.04
CA LEU A 317 -26.80 8.20 30.93
C LEU A 317 -25.50 7.43 31.23
N LYS A 318 -25.52 6.46 32.15
CA LYS A 318 -24.31 5.73 32.58
C LYS A 318 -23.81 4.71 31.55
N ILE A 319 -24.71 4.13 30.75
CA ILE A 319 -24.34 3.15 29.70
C ILE A 319 -23.64 3.85 28.52
N ILE A 320 -24.05 5.10 28.22
CA ILE A 320 -23.47 5.93 27.15
C ILE A 320 -22.02 6.35 27.49
N GLU A 321 -21.71 6.66 28.75
CA GLU A 321 -20.34 6.98 29.17
C GLU A 321 -19.39 5.77 29.07
N ILE A 322 -19.87 4.56 29.34
CA ILE A 322 -19.07 3.33 29.24
C ILE A 322 -18.77 2.97 27.78
N ALA A 323 -19.75 3.10 26.87
CA ALA A 323 -19.53 2.88 25.44
C ALA A 323 -18.55 3.90 24.84
N ARG A 324 -18.64 5.17 25.24
CA ARG A 324 -17.72 6.24 24.79
C ARG A 324 -16.28 6.04 25.28
N THR A 325 -16.10 5.57 26.52
CA THR A 325 -14.76 5.32 27.10
C THR A 325 -14.05 4.11 26.51
N LEU A 326 -14.79 3.13 25.99
CA LEU A 326 -14.24 1.99 25.24
C LEU A 326 -13.82 2.37 23.82
N GLY A 327 -14.58 3.22 23.11
CA GLY A 327 -14.22 3.69 21.77
C GLY A 327 -13.07 4.70 21.75
N GLY A 328 -12.95 5.55 22.76
CA GLY A 328 -11.93 6.62 22.81
C GLY A 328 -10.48 6.15 23.06
N LYS A 329 -10.27 4.92 23.55
CA LYS A 329 -8.91 4.39 23.81
C LYS A 329 -8.24 3.74 22.61
N ALA A 330 -8.96 3.48 21.52
CA ALA A 330 -8.41 2.86 20.31
C ALA A 330 -7.75 3.85 19.33
N GLY A 331 -7.82 5.17 19.61
CA GLY A 331 -7.24 6.23 18.75
C GLY A 331 -6.05 6.98 19.36
N ALA A 332 -5.47 6.50 20.48
CA ALA A 332 -4.38 7.18 21.19
C ALA A 332 -3.20 6.25 21.56
N ALA A 333 -2.98 5.19 20.78
CA ALA A 333 -1.79 4.35 20.86
C ALA A 333 -1.33 3.95 19.45
#